data_AF-A0A2D5UKM9-F1
#
_entry.id   AF-A0A2D5UKM9-F1
#
_cell.length_a   1.000
_cell.length_b   1.000
_cell.length_c   1.000
_cell.angle_alpha   90.00
_cell.angle_beta   90.00
_cell.angle_gamma   90.00
#
_symmetry.space_group_name_H-M   'P 1'
#
loop_
_entity.id
_entity.type
_entity.pdbx_description
1 polymer ?
#
loop_
_entity_poly.entity_id
_entity_poly.type
_entity_poly.pdbx_seq_one_letter_code
_entity_poly.pdbx_strand_id
1 'polypeptide(L)'
;MKKINLITTLIIGLVIILGSCKKEETNPKLNVNLSVAAAITNPVNGTVDTLLLADSAKLFTVSWSAATYSVSDGATLPVPTYSLQMAFADSNFANMKELYNTQGLSFETIVYELNNSLILFGIPGDSTASIELRIVSGISGASYTNDTSDAIKLTVTTFKSAEPPPPDDPRLWV
;
A
#
# COMPACT_ATOMS: atom_id res chain seq x y z
N MET A 1 -57.99 47.48 10.62
CA MET A 1 -56.54 47.60 10.86
C MET A 1 -55.87 46.34 11.40
N LYS A 2 -56.50 45.51 12.25
CA LYS A 2 -55.89 44.25 12.76
C LYS A 2 -55.67 43.14 11.70
N LYS A 3 -56.47 43.09 10.63
CA LYS A 3 -56.38 42.06 9.57
C LYS A 3 -55.24 42.28 8.57
N ILE A 4 -54.80 43.54 8.39
CA ILE A 4 -53.68 43.87 7.50
C ILE A 4 -52.36 43.46 8.14
N ASN A 5 -52.20 43.68 9.45
CA ASN A 5 -51.00 43.27 10.19
C ASN A 5 -50.77 41.74 10.16
N LEU A 6 -51.83 40.93 10.07
CA LEU A 6 -51.70 39.47 9.95
C LEU A 6 -51.14 39.05 8.59
N ILE A 7 -51.53 39.74 7.52
CA ILE A 7 -51.11 39.43 6.14
C ILE A 7 -49.66 39.83 5.91
N THR A 8 -49.22 40.97 6.46
CA THR A 8 -47.82 41.43 6.32
C THR A 8 -46.84 40.51 7.07
N THR A 9 -47.22 39.98 8.23
CA THR A 9 -46.39 39.02 8.99
C THR A 9 -46.30 37.66 8.29
N LEU A 10 -47.37 37.22 7.61
CA LEU A 10 -47.38 35.95 6.86
C LEU A 10 -46.48 36.01 5.61
N ILE A 11 -46.45 37.14 4.91
CA ILE A 11 -45.63 37.34 3.71
C ILE A 11 -44.14 37.43 4.05
N ILE A 12 -43.79 38.11 5.16
CA ILE A 12 -42.39 38.19 5.63
C ILE A 12 -41.88 36.82 6.11
N GLY A 13 -42.74 36.01 6.75
CA GLY A 13 -42.39 34.63 7.14
C GLY A 13 -42.10 33.70 5.96
N LEU A 14 -42.81 33.87 4.84
CA LEU A 14 -42.67 33.00 3.66
C LEU A 14 -41.38 33.26 2.86
N VAL A 15 -40.85 34.48 2.89
CA VAL A 15 -39.60 34.85 2.21
C VAL A 15 -38.36 34.26 2.90
N ILE A 16 -38.41 34.05 4.23
CA ILE A 16 -37.29 33.49 5.00
C ILE A 16 -37.09 32.00 4.72
N ILE A 17 -38.15 31.26 4.34
CA ILE A 17 -38.08 29.81 4.08
C ILE A 17 -37.48 29.49 2.70
N LEU A 18 -37.57 30.44 1.75
CA LEU A 18 -37.00 30.29 0.40
C LEU A 18 -35.54 30.77 0.32
N GLY A 19 -35.04 31.45 1.36
CA GLY A 19 -33.64 31.80 1.54
C GLY A 19 -32.80 30.71 2.21
N SER A 20 -33.27 29.44 2.20
CA SER A 20 -32.43 28.30 2.57
C SER A 20 -31.21 28.32 1.66
N CYS A 21 -30.11 28.77 2.24
CA CYS A 21 -28.81 28.87 1.65
C CYS A 21 -28.54 27.54 0.95
N LYS A 22 -28.49 27.54 -0.38
CA LYS A 22 -27.89 26.42 -1.10
C LYS A 22 -26.45 26.40 -0.62
N LYS A 23 -26.16 25.62 0.42
CA LYS A 23 -24.80 25.15 0.67
C LYS A 23 -24.45 24.42 -0.59
N GLU A 24 -23.68 25.07 -1.46
CA GLU A 24 -22.91 24.31 -2.42
C GLU A 24 -22.08 23.37 -1.57
N GLU A 25 -22.43 22.09 -1.64
CA GLU A 25 -21.61 20.99 -1.15
C GLU A 25 -20.34 21.02 -2.01
N THR A 26 -19.40 21.89 -1.66
CA THR A 26 -18.05 21.87 -2.22
C THR A 26 -17.37 20.66 -1.61
N ASN A 27 -17.74 19.48 -2.11
CA ASN A 27 -17.04 18.25 -1.77
C ASN A 27 -15.58 18.47 -2.16
N PRO A 28 -14.62 18.30 -1.23
CA PRO A 28 -13.21 18.49 -1.54
C PRO A 28 -12.84 17.56 -2.70
N LYS A 29 -12.38 18.16 -3.80
CA LYS A 29 -12.01 17.42 -5.00
C LYS A 29 -10.54 17.10 -4.93
N LEU A 30 -10.21 15.82 -5.00
CA LEU A 30 -8.83 15.38 -5.17
C LEU A 30 -8.32 15.88 -6.51
N ASN A 31 -7.18 16.58 -6.50
CA ASN A 31 -6.46 16.95 -7.69
C ASN A 31 -5.37 15.92 -7.96
N VAL A 32 -5.75 14.86 -8.67
CA VAL A 32 -4.86 13.74 -9.05
C VAL A 32 -3.66 14.19 -9.90
N ASN A 33 -3.74 15.32 -10.60
CA ASN A 33 -2.63 15.84 -11.41
C ASN A 33 -1.50 16.44 -10.58
N LEU A 34 -1.75 16.71 -9.29
CA LEU A 34 -0.76 17.20 -8.34
C LEU A 34 -0.36 16.13 -7.31
N SER A 35 -0.85 14.91 -7.47
CA SER A 35 -0.43 13.78 -6.65
C SER A 35 0.94 13.30 -7.09
N VAL A 36 1.75 12.86 -6.13
CA VAL A 36 3.03 12.21 -6.38
C VAL A 36 2.97 10.82 -5.79
N ALA A 37 3.23 9.81 -6.62
CA ALA A 37 3.30 8.42 -6.20
C ALA A 37 4.39 8.21 -5.14
N ALA A 38 4.20 7.19 -4.30
CA ALA A 38 5.29 6.66 -3.49
C ALA A 38 6.41 6.14 -4.41
N ALA A 39 7.65 6.14 -3.93
CA ALA A 39 8.79 5.57 -4.65
C ALA A 39 9.65 4.76 -3.70
N ILE A 40 10.02 3.54 -4.08
CA ILE A 40 10.96 2.73 -3.29
C ILE A 40 12.33 3.40 -3.32
N THR A 41 12.89 3.66 -2.15
CA THR A 41 14.18 4.33 -1.97
C THR A 41 15.28 3.35 -1.55
N ASN A 42 14.88 2.25 -0.91
CA ASN A 42 15.76 1.12 -0.60
C ASN A 42 14.94 -0.18 -0.69
N PRO A 43 15.46 -1.24 -1.31
CA PRO A 43 16.70 -1.32 -2.10
C PRO A 43 16.62 -0.47 -3.38
N VAL A 44 17.75 -0.21 -4.02
CA VAL A 44 17.79 0.53 -5.30
C VAL A 44 17.45 -0.38 -6.46
N ASN A 45 16.95 0.20 -7.57
CA ASN A 45 16.66 -0.59 -8.76
C ASN A 45 17.92 -1.30 -9.29
N GLY A 46 17.80 -2.59 -9.58
CA GLY A 46 18.89 -3.45 -10.05
C GLY A 46 19.76 -4.04 -8.94
N THR A 47 19.39 -3.89 -7.66
CA THR A 47 20.11 -4.55 -6.56
C THR A 47 20.19 -6.06 -6.79
N VAL A 48 21.39 -6.60 -6.59
CA VAL A 48 21.66 -8.04 -6.56
C VAL A 48 21.95 -8.43 -5.12
N ASP A 49 21.19 -9.37 -4.57
CA ASP A 49 21.32 -9.82 -3.19
C ASP A 49 21.44 -11.34 -3.11
N THR A 50 22.33 -11.81 -2.26
CA THR A 50 22.53 -13.26 -2.01
C THR A 50 22.19 -13.53 -0.57
N LEU A 51 21.05 -14.19 -0.37
CA LEU A 51 20.58 -14.54 0.96
C LEU A 51 21.42 -15.70 1.47
N LEU A 52 22.12 -15.49 2.59
CA LEU A 52 22.97 -16.49 3.21
C LEU A 52 22.35 -16.99 4.50
N LEU A 53 22.42 -18.30 4.76
CA LEU A 53 21.96 -18.88 6.03
C LEU A 53 22.71 -18.29 7.25
N ALA A 54 23.99 -17.95 7.08
CA ALA A 54 24.79 -17.28 8.11
C ALA A 54 24.24 -15.89 8.50
N ASP A 55 23.47 -15.27 7.60
CA ASP A 55 22.86 -13.96 7.76
C ASP A 55 21.37 -14.04 8.10
N SER A 56 20.86 -15.24 8.40
CA SER A 56 19.43 -15.54 8.63
C SER A 56 18.71 -14.59 9.59
N ALA A 57 19.40 -14.09 10.63
CA ALA A 57 18.86 -13.16 11.62
C ALA A 57 19.07 -11.68 11.27
N LYS A 58 19.80 -11.34 10.20
CA LYS A 58 19.96 -9.95 9.75
C LYS A 58 18.64 -9.42 9.22
N LEU A 59 18.41 -8.13 9.44
CA LEU A 59 17.25 -7.43 8.91
C LEU A 59 17.43 -7.17 7.42
N PHE A 60 16.36 -7.44 6.67
CA PHE A 60 16.13 -6.95 5.33
C PHE A 60 15.05 -5.89 5.39
N THR A 61 15.35 -4.70 4.86
CA THR A 61 14.46 -3.54 4.94
C THR A 61 14.14 -3.01 3.55
N VAL A 62 12.85 -2.84 3.27
CA VAL A 62 12.36 -2.07 2.13
C VAL A 62 11.81 -0.76 2.66
N SER A 63 12.24 0.36 2.09
CA SER A 63 11.79 1.72 2.47
C SER A 63 11.32 2.49 1.25
N TRP A 64 10.35 3.37 1.43
CA TRP A 64 9.79 4.19 0.34
C TRP A 64 9.48 5.62 0.79
N SER A 65 9.39 6.54 -0.18
CA SER A 65 8.88 7.88 0.05
C SER A 65 7.35 7.87 0.19
N ALA A 66 6.83 8.80 0.98
CA ALA A 66 5.39 8.98 1.11
C ALA A 66 4.76 9.44 -0.21
N ALA A 67 3.57 8.93 -0.51
CA ALA A 67 2.74 9.48 -1.57
C ALA A 67 2.13 10.81 -1.11
N THR A 68 2.01 11.78 -2.01
CA THR A 68 1.39 13.08 -1.72
C THR A 68 0.09 13.22 -2.50
N TYR A 69 -0.91 13.82 -1.85
CA TYR A 69 -2.24 14.00 -2.40
C TYR A 69 -2.66 15.45 -2.20
N SER A 70 -3.12 16.08 -3.27
CA SER A 70 -3.62 17.45 -3.23
C SER A 70 -5.14 17.46 -3.26
N VAL A 71 -5.78 18.18 -2.34
CA VAL A 71 -7.22 18.44 -2.36
C VAL A 71 -7.49 19.91 -2.58
N SER A 72 -8.59 20.20 -3.29
CA SER A 72 -9.10 21.56 -3.34
C SER A 72 -9.46 22.05 -1.93
N ASP A 73 -9.34 23.36 -1.73
CA ASP A 73 -9.86 24.07 -0.55
C ASP A 73 -9.15 23.74 0.79
N GLY A 74 -7.97 23.09 0.75
CA GLY A 74 -7.12 22.89 1.91
C GLY A 74 -7.65 21.87 2.92
N ALA A 75 -8.52 20.95 2.49
CA ALA A 75 -9.06 19.92 3.37
C ALA A 75 -7.96 18.98 3.90
N THR A 76 -8.09 18.53 5.14
CA THR A 76 -7.16 17.54 5.71
C THR A 76 -7.50 16.15 5.19
N LEU A 77 -6.50 15.46 4.64
CA LEU A 77 -6.64 14.08 4.16
C LEU A 77 -6.25 13.06 5.23
N PRO A 78 -6.87 11.86 5.24
CA PRO A 78 -6.38 10.73 6.01
C PRO A 78 -4.95 10.34 5.59
N VAL A 79 -4.22 9.70 6.51
CA VAL A 79 -2.90 9.14 6.22
C VAL A 79 -3.02 8.04 5.17
N PRO A 80 -2.23 8.06 4.08
CA PRO A 80 -2.26 7.03 3.06
C PRO A 80 -1.87 5.65 3.61
N THR A 81 -2.46 4.61 3.03
CA THR A 81 -2.05 3.22 3.18
C THR A 81 -1.14 2.81 2.03
N TYR A 82 -0.18 1.94 2.29
CA TYR A 82 0.81 1.43 1.34
C TYR A 82 0.78 -0.10 1.33
N SER A 83 0.59 -0.67 0.15
CA SER A 83 0.68 -2.10 -0.14
C SER A 83 1.98 -2.37 -0.88
N LEU A 84 2.92 -3.07 -0.23
CA LEU A 84 4.14 -3.56 -0.87
C LEU A 84 3.83 -4.85 -1.61
N GLN A 85 4.01 -4.83 -2.93
CA GLN A 85 3.73 -5.95 -3.81
C GLN A 85 5.00 -6.48 -4.45
N MET A 86 5.05 -7.79 -4.63
CA MET A 86 6.14 -8.51 -5.30
C MET A 86 5.59 -9.34 -6.46
N ALA A 87 6.32 -9.41 -7.55
CA ALA A 87 6.05 -10.33 -8.65
C ALA A 87 7.36 -10.86 -9.25
N PHE A 88 7.28 -11.90 -10.09
CA PHE A 88 8.41 -12.23 -10.95
C PHE A 88 8.69 -11.07 -11.92
N ALA A 89 9.97 -10.81 -12.20
CA ALA A 89 10.33 -9.74 -13.10
C ALA A 89 9.70 -9.92 -14.49
N ASP A 90 9.39 -8.81 -15.16
CA ASP A 90 8.84 -8.77 -16.50
C ASP A 90 7.44 -9.44 -16.64
N SER A 91 6.81 -9.80 -15.52
CA SER A 91 5.46 -10.40 -15.49
C SER A 91 4.31 -9.39 -15.49
N ASN A 92 4.63 -8.09 -15.46
CA ASN A 92 3.67 -6.99 -15.28
C ASN A 92 2.75 -7.20 -14.06
N PHE A 93 3.27 -7.82 -12.99
CA PHE A 93 2.52 -8.11 -11.77
C PHE A 93 1.27 -8.99 -11.98
N ALA A 94 1.23 -9.82 -13.03
CA ALA A 94 0.08 -10.69 -13.33
C ALA A 94 -0.26 -11.70 -12.22
N ASN A 95 0.75 -12.16 -11.46
CA ASN A 95 0.61 -13.05 -10.31
C ASN A 95 1.31 -12.46 -9.07
N MET A 96 1.01 -11.20 -8.77
CA MET A 96 1.65 -10.51 -7.64
C MET A 96 1.23 -11.09 -6.30
N LYS A 97 2.14 -10.98 -5.33
CA LYS A 97 1.91 -11.25 -3.91
C LYS A 97 2.04 -9.95 -3.13
N GLU A 98 1.02 -9.63 -2.31
CA GLU A 98 1.17 -8.58 -1.30
C GLU A 98 2.04 -9.11 -0.17
N LEU A 99 3.15 -8.41 0.11
CA LEU A 99 4.07 -8.73 1.19
C LEU A 99 3.67 -8.05 2.49
N TYR A 100 3.16 -6.82 2.39
CA TYR A 100 2.87 -6.00 3.56
C TYR A 100 1.85 -4.90 3.23
N ASN A 101 1.01 -4.56 4.20
CA ASN A 101 0.05 -3.47 4.11
C ASN A 101 0.15 -2.60 5.38
N THR A 102 0.48 -1.32 5.24
CA THR A 102 0.79 -0.45 6.37
C THR A 102 0.54 1.03 6.07
N GLN A 103 0.49 1.87 7.10
CA GLN A 103 0.60 3.33 6.96
C GLN A 103 2.05 3.82 7.16
N GLY A 104 2.95 2.93 7.57
CA GLY A 104 4.38 3.21 7.68
C GLY A 104 5.06 3.33 6.31
N LEU A 105 6.32 3.74 6.32
CA LEU A 105 7.15 3.94 5.13
C LEU A 105 8.26 2.90 4.97
N SER A 106 8.16 1.81 5.73
CA SER A 106 9.09 0.69 5.66
C SER A 106 8.42 -0.65 5.93
N PHE A 107 9.03 -1.68 5.37
CA PHE A 107 8.80 -3.08 5.66
C PHE A 107 10.13 -3.68 6.14
N GLU A 108 10.08 -4.40 7.25
CA GLU A 108 11.23 -5.07 7.84
C GLU A 108 10.90 -6.54 8.09
N THR A 109 11.83 -7.41 7.73
CA THR A 109 11.79 -8.84 8.01
C THR A 109 13.22 -9.33 8.19
N ILE A 110 13.41 -10.56 8.67
CA ILE A 110 14.74 -11.17 8.70
C ILE A 110 15.02 -11.94 7.41
N VAL A 111 16.29 -12.06 7.03
CA VAL A 111 16.73 -12.77 5.81
C VAL A 111 16.14 -14.20 5.74
N TYR A 112 15.99 -14.88 6.88
CA TYR A 112 15.38 -16.21 6.93
C TYR A 112 13.93 -16.24 6.45
N GLU A 113 13.11 -15.31 6.92
CA GLU A 113 11.70 -15.19 6.57
C GLU A 113 11.51 -14.74 5.12
N LEU A 114 12.35 -13.82 4.66
CA LEU A 114 12.41 -13.40 3.26
C LEU A 114 12.72 -14.61 2.37
N ASN A 115 13.76 -15.37 2.68
CA ASN A 115 14.16 -16.56 1.91
C ASN A 115 13.01 -17.57 1.79
N ASN A 116 12.38 -17.92 2.91
CA ASN A 116 11.26 -18.86 2.90
C ASN A 116 10.05 -18.30 2.15
N SER A 117 9.79 -16.99 2.24
CA SER A 117 8.71 -16.34 1.49
C SER A 117 8.94 -16.38 -0.02
N LEU A 118 10.19 -16.23 -0.47
CA LEU A 118 10.59 -16.36 -1.87
C LEU A 118 10.47 -17.82 -2.36
N ILE A 119 10.83 -18.79 -1.53
CA ILE A 119 10.64 -20.21 -1.85
C ILE A 119 9.16 -20.56 -1.99
N LEU A 120 8.33 -20.12 -1.05
CA LEU A 120 6.87 -20.29 -1.12
C LEU A 120 6.24 -19.56 -2.31
N PHE A 121 6.88 -18.49 -2.80
CA PHE A 121 6.46 -17.78 -4.01
C PHE A 121 6.85 -18.53 -5.30
N GLY A 122 7.69 -19.56 -5.21
CA GLY A 122 8.04 -20.44 -6.33
C GLY A 122 9.49 -20.31 -6.80
N ILE A 123 10.34 -19.57 -6.09
CA ILE A 123 11.78 -19.52 -6.39
C ILE A 123 12.43 -20.75 -5.74
N PRO A 124 13.04 -21.69 -6.49
CA PRO A 124 13.66 -22.85 -5.87
C PRO A 124 14.81 -22.44 -4.94
N GLY A 125 15.02 -23.20 -3.87
CA GLY A 125 16.19 -23.02 -3.00
C GLY A 125 17.50 -23.20 -3.78
N ASP A 126 18.55 -22.50 -3.34
CA ASP A 126 19.86 -22.45 -3.99
C ASP A 126 19.80 -21.98 -5.46
N SER A 127 18.79 -21.16 -5.79
CA SER A 127 18.61 -20.61 -7.14
C SER A 127 18.51 -19.10 -7.13
N THR A 128 18.95 -18.50 -8.23
CA THR A 128 18.84 -17.06 -8.49
C THR A 128 17.61 -16.78 -9.33
N ALA A 129 16.83 -15.77 -8.94
CA ALA A 129 15.68 -15.29 -9.70
C ALA A 129 15.61 -13.76 -9.65
N SER A 130 15.02 -13.16 -10.69
CA SER A 130 14.68 -11.74 -10.68
C SER A 130 13.22 -11.54 -10.29
N ILE A 131 13.00 -10.64 -9.34
CA ILE A 131 11.68 -10.20 -8.88
C ILE A 131 11.53 -8.69 -9.12
N GLU A 132 10.30 -8.23 -9.12
CA GLU A 132 9.95 -6.82 -9.12
C GLU A 132 9.18 -6.47 -7.85
N LEU A 133 9.50 -5.32 -7.27
CA LEU A 133 8.79 -4.73 -6.14
C LEU A 133 8.13 -3.43 -6.57
N ARG A 134 6.91 -3.17 -6.08
CA ARG A 134 6.25 -1.87 -6.21
C ARG A 134 5.40 -1.56 -4.99
N ILE A 135 5.08 -0.28 -4.82
CA ILE A 135 4.13 0.20 -3.81
C ILE A 135 2.84 0.61 -4.51
N VAL A 136 1.70 0.12 -4.00
CA VAL A 136 0.39 0.69 -4.30
C VAL A 136 -0.03 1.49 -3.08
N SER A 137 -0.13 2.81 -3.25
CA SER A 137 -0.59 3.72 -2.20
C SER A 137 -2.04 4.11 -2.44
N GLY A 138 -2.77 4.46 -1.39
CA GLY A 138 -4.14 4.97 -1.50
C GLY A 138 -4.64 5.59 -0.21
N ILE A 139 -5.73 6.35 -0.28
CA ILE A 139 -6.38 6.95 0.89
C ILE A 139 -7.65 6.16 1.20
N SER A 140 -7.70 5.57 2.39
CA SER A 140 -8.88 4.86 2.88
C SER A 140 -10.13 5.71 2.82
N GLY A 141 -11.20 5.17 2.23
CA GLY A 141 -12.50 5.84 2.11
C GLY A 141 -12.61 6.82 0.93
N ALA A 142 -11.57 6.98 0.11
CA ALA A 142 -11.60 7.81 -1.08
C ALA A 142 -11.38 6.98 -2.35
N SER A 143 -12.38 6.95 -3.23
CA SER A 143 -12.27 6.27 -4.53
C SER A 143 -11.24 6.95 -5.43
N TYR A 144 -10.58 6.18 -6.30
CA TYR A 144 -9.63 6.67 -7.30
C TYR A 144 -8.37 7.35 -6.73
N THR A 145 -8.02 7.06 -5.48
CA THR A 145 -6.76 7.51 -4.85
C THR A 145 -5.62 6.51 -5.01
N ASN A 146 -5.90 5.33 -5.56
CA ASN A 146 -4.86 4.31 -5.71
C ASN A 146 -3.85 4.75 -6.77
N ASP A 147 -2.61 4.93 -6.34
CA ASP A 147 -1.49 5.28 -7.20
C ASP A 147 -0.37 4.25 -7.04
N THR A 148 0.26 3.90 -8.16
CA THR A 148 1.25 2.81 -8.24
C THR A 148 2.61 3.39 -8.51
N SER A 149 3.59 3.05 -7.68
CA SER A 149 4.98 3.45 -7.88
C SER A 149 5.56 2.82 -9.15
N ASP A 150 6.66 3.40 -9.63
CA ASP A 150 7.57 2.66 -10.49
C ASP A 150 8.00 1.36 -9.80
N ALA A 151 8.14 0.30 -10.58
CA ALA A 151 8.65 -0.98 -10.10
C ALA A 151 10.18 -0.96 -10.08
N ILE A 152 10.77 -1.53 -9.03
CA ILE A 152 12.21 -1.82 -8.99
C ILE A 152 12.44 -3.30 -9.20
N LYS A 153 13.49 -3.65 -9.94
CA LYS A 153 13.93 -5.01 -10.16
C LYS A 153 15.00 -5.38 -9.13
N LEU A 154 14.87 -6.56 -8.54
CA LEU A 154 15.89 -7.18 -7.71
C LEU A 154 16.26 -8.54 -8.27
N THR A 155 17.55 -8.88 -8.19
CA THR A 155 18.02 -10.24 -8.44
C THR A 155 18.41 -10.85 -7.11
N VAL A 156 17.69 -11.89 -6.69
CA VAL A 156 17.87 -12.53 -5.38
C VAL A 156 18.34 -13.96 -5.57
N THR A 157 19.34 -14.38 -4.81
CA THR A 157 19.75 -15.79 -4.71
C THR A 157 19.31 -16.32 -3.35
N THR A 158 18.48 -17.36 -3.37
CA THR A 158 17.97 -18.01 -2.15
C THR A 158 18.95 -19.07 -1.65
N PHE A 159 18.90 -19.39 -0.37
CA PHE A 159 19.52 -20.60 0.18
C PHE A 159 18.45 -21.68 0.39
N LYS A 160 18.83 -22.96 0.36
CA LYS A 160 17.93 -24.06 0.67
C LYS A 160 17.39 -23.95 2.10
N SER A 161 16.06 -23.91 2.24
CA SER A 161 15.40 -23.96 3.54
C SER A 161 15.82 -25.23 4.29
N ALA A 162 16.03 -25.13 5.61
CA ALA A 162 16.28 -26.31 6.43
C ALA A 162 15.03 -27.20 6.34
N GLU A 163 15.15 -28.36 5.70
CA GLU A 163 14.10 -29.36 5.72
C GLU A 163 13.76 -29.66 7.19
N PRO A 164 12.48 -29.60 7.61
CA PRO A 164 12.14 -30.05 8.96
C PRO A 164 12.71 -31.46 9.13
N PRO A 165 13.34 -31.78 10.28
CA PRO A 165 13.87 -33.11 10.49
C PRO A 165 12.76 -34.12 10.17
N PRO A 166 13.09 -35.26 9.51
CA PRO A 166 12.12 -36.32 9.32
C PRO A 166 11.42 -36.57 10.66
N PRO A 167 10.10 -36.81 10.69
CA PRO A 167 9.47 -37.24 11.93
C PRO A 167 10.31 -38.39 12.47
N ASP A 168 10.84 -38.26 13.68
CA ASP A 168 11.52 -39.36 14.34
C ASP A 168 10.53 -40.52 14.37
N ASP A 169 10.70 -41.49 13.48
CA ASP A 169 10.02 -42.78 13.59
C ASP A 169 10.99 -43.79 14.18
N PRO A 170 11.10 -43.88 15.52
CA PRO A 170 11.64 -45.04 16.18
C PRO A 170 10.47 -45.92 16.60
N ARG A 171 9.71 -46.47 15.65
CA ARG A 171 8.92 -47.68 15.91
C ARG A 171 9.45 -48.84 15.07
N LEU A 172 10.66 -49.26 15.43
CA LEU A 172 11.05 -50.66 15.28
C LEU A 172 10.11 -51.49 16.18
N TRP A 173 9.01 -51.98 15.63
CA TRP A 173 8.24 -53.03 16.27
C TRP A 173 9.05 -54.32 16.16
N VAL A 174 9.51 -54.81 17.31
CA VAL A 174 10.01 -56.18 17.54
C VAL A 174 8.87 -57.17 17.39
#